data_AF-K2QPD7-F1
#
_entry.id   AF-K2QPD7-F1
#
_cell.length_a   1.000
_cell.length_b   1.000
_cell.length_c   1.000
_cell.angle_alpha   90.00
_cell.angle_beta   90.00
_cell.angle_gamma   90.00
#
_symmetry.space_group_name_H-M   'P 1'
#
loop_
_entity.id
_entity.type
_entity.pdbx_description
1 polymer ?
#
loop_
_entity_poly.entity_id
_entity_poly.type
_entity_poly.pdbx_seq_one_letter_code
_entity_poly.pdbx_strand_id
1 'polypeptide(L)'
;MTALTTSKRKFNKILENITASSSSTSLASLSTKNASAMSVTAIPNEPPPKRVRNSLSGDSLTSVEGDRPGTAASTSSRPTSGLSLAQRAKSIRLIKKDKARESAEPKKAPNYTPWSHDHFVERMKTFADVKMWSPKPDKLSEVEWAKRGWVCENLNTVACKGGCEKRIVVKLEPKKKEDSVAESAEDIFEDDLDEALVDRYAKLIVDGHDEGCLWRKAGCKEDIYHVPMANYDDHIKPGLIERHKSLLNIRYKLPPLENLQYPGATPARLEKALPEELTQSLSSENFETTTPPESTDQKDVEKRIQLFALYGWYGEDRGKYSIVECHQCHQKTGLWMYLGEGTKLDLAEAHRVHCPWLNPESQGGRPIWEQLQKRLLNRIRETTTSSTYTTESSEPLEFSDIRPPSSAADSEQADKKRMSRLRKAMKSFGGKMKK
;
A
#
# COMPACT_ATOMS: atom_id res chain seq x y z
N MET A 1 -20.73 -18.83 -7.69
CA MET A 1 -19.69 -19.22 -6.70
C MET A 1 -19.94 -18.47 -5.39
N THR A 2 -21.07 -18.69 -4.74
CA THR A 2 -21.58 -17.81 -3.66
C THR A 2 -21.62 -18.45 -2.27
N ALA A 3 -21.57 -19.79 -2.18
CA ALA A 3 -21.64 -20.51 -0.90
C ALA A 3 -20.34 -20.46 -0.05
N LEU A 4 -19.20 -20.06 -0.63
CA LEU A 4 -17.91 -20.02 0.07
C LEU A 4 -17.69 -18.75 0.91
N THR A 5 -18.44 -17.68 0.63
CA THR A 5 -18.27 -16.38 1.32
C THR A 5 -18.93 -16.35 2.70
N THR A 6 -20.08 -17.02 2.87
CA THR A 6 -20.82 -17.07 4.14
C THR A 6 -20.11 -17.93 5.19
N SER A 7 -19.49 -19.04 4.78
CA SER A 7 -18.68 -19.88 5.67
C SER A 7 -17.45 -19.14 6.22
N LYS A 8 -16.74 -18.34 5.40
CA LYS A 8 -15.63 -17.48 5.87
C LYS A 8 -16.11 -16.44 6.91
N ARG A 9 -17.36 -15.94 6.80
CA ARG A 9 -17.95 -14.92 7.71
C ARG A 9 -18.30 -15.49 9.09
N LYS A 10 -18.91 -16.68 9.17
CA LYS A 10 -19.31 -17.31 10.44
C LYS A 10 -18.09 -17.72 11.30
N PHE A 11 -16.97 -18.06 10.66
CA PHE A 11 -15.73 -18.49 11.31
C PHE A 11 -15.02 -17.38 12.13
N ASN A 12 -14.83 -16.19 11.55
CA ASN A 12 -14.10 -15.09 12.21
C ASN A 12 -14.75 -14.64 13.54
N LYS A 13 -16.09 -14.70 13.61
CA LYS A 13 -16.90 -14.36 14.79
C LYS A 13 -16.64 -15.30 15.99
N ILE A 14 -16.28 -16.55 15.74
CA ILE A 14 -16.00 -17.56 16.80
C ILE A 14 -14.64 -17.30 17.45
N LEU A 15 -13.62 -16.95 16.66
CA LEU A 15 -12.25 -16.69 17.13
C LEU A 15 -12.18 -15.55 18.14
N GLU A 16 -12.93 -14.48 17.87
CA GLU A 16 -12.98 -13.32 18.74
C GLU A 16 -13.73 -13.54 20.06
N ASN A 17 -14.68 -14.48 20.08
CA ASN A 17 -15.44 -14.84 21.27
C ASN A 17 -14.61 -15.70 22.22
N ILE A 18 -13.84 -16.67 21.69
CA ILE A 18 -12.84 -17.45 22.45
C ILE A 18 -11.76 -16.54 23.04
N THR A 19 -11.31 -15.54 22.26
CA THR A 19 -10.34 -14.54 22.74
C THR A 19 -10.91 -13.68 23.88
N ALA A 20 -12.20 -13.33 23.83
CA ALA A 20 -12.88 -12.56 24.87
C ALA A 20 -13.12 -13.37 26.17
N SER A 21 -13.39 -14.68 26.07
CA SER A 21 -13.57 -15.57 27.23
C SER A 21 -12.30 -15.76 28.09
N SER A 22 -11.15 -15.22 27.67
CA SER A 22 -9.87 -15.31 28.36
C SER A 22 -9.59 -14.13 29.32
N SER A 23 -10.57 -13.26 29.61
CA SER A 23 -10.36 -12.05 30.42
C SER A 23 -11.50 -11.79 31.41
N SER A 24 -11.52 -12.57 32.49
CA SER A 24 -12.40 -12.36 33.64
C SER A 24 -11.62 -12.23 34.96
N THR A 25 -11.17 -11.03 35.29
CA THR A 25 -10.83 -10.63 36.68
C THR A 25 -11.32 -9.20 36.94
N SER A 26 -11.83 -8.96 38.15
CA SER A 26 -12.74 -7.85 38.44
C SER A 26 -12.08 -6.58 39.00
N LEU A 27 -12.78 -5.47 38.76
CA LEU A 27 -12.78 -4.14 39.41
C LEU A 27 -12.13 -4.03 40.83
N ALA A 28 -11.33 -2.97 41.07
CA ALA A 28 -11.71 -1.80 41.92
C ALA A 28 -10.51 -0.97 42.45
N SER A 29 -10.72 0.36 42.63
CA SER A 29 -9.81 1.40 43.20
C SER A 29 -8.56 1.74 42.34
N LEU A 30 -8.01 2.97 42.32
CA LEU A 30 -8.22 4.15 43.16
C LEU A 30 -8.72 5.41 42.40
N SER A 31 -9.35 6.31 43.16
CA SER A 31 -9.57 7.73 42.80
C SER A 31 -8.35 8.59 43.17
N THR A 32 -7.95 9.56 42.34
CA THR A 32 -7.93 11.00 42.69
C THR A 32 -7.24 11.89 41.64
N LYS A 33 -7.79 13.11 41.45
CA LYS A 33 -7.14 14.37 40.97
C LYS A 33 -6.56 14.35 39.53
N ASN A 34 -6.96 15.24 38.61
CA ASN A 34 -7.18 16.68 38.78
C ASN A 34 -8.18 17.25 37.76
N ALA A 35 -8.93 18.26 38.18
CA ALA A 35 -9.78 19.08 37.30
C ALA A 35 -9.56 20.58 37.58
N SER A 36 -9.44 21.36 36.52
CA SER A 36 -9.66 22.82 36.45
C SER A 36 -9.63 23.20 34.95
N ALA A 37 -10.77 23.42 34.30
CA ALA A 37 -11.69 24.56 34.43
C ALA A 37 -11.17 25.81 33.71
N MET A 38 -11.80 26.12 32.56
CA MET A 38 -11.74 27.44 31.94
C MET A 38 -12.95 28.26 32.36
N SER A 39 -12.74 29.56 32.59
CA SER A 39 -13.81 30.56 32.68
C SER A 39 -13.46 31.78 31.84
N VAL A 40 -14.49 32.40 31.28
CA VAL A 40 -14.43 33.51 30.32
C VAL A 40 -14.94 34.78 31.00
N THR A 41 -14.32 35.95 30.78
CA THR A 41 -14.97 37.21 30.29
C THR A 41 -14.15 38.49 30.52
N ALA A 42 -14.44 39.47 29.65
CA ALA A 42 -14.33 40.94 29.81
C ALA A 42 -12.96 41.66 29.68
N ILE A 43 -12.96 42.65 28.79
CA ILE A 43 -11.99 43.75 28.61
C ILE A 43 -12.66 45.02 29.17
N PRO A 44 -11.93 46.03 29.69
CA PRO A 44 -11.75 47.24 28.89
C PRO A 44 -10.43 48.04 29.08
N ASN A 45 -9.96 48.62 27.97
CA ASN A 45 -9.18 49.87 27.80
C ASN A 45 -7.68 50.03 28.21
N GLU A 46 -7.03 50.86 27.38
CA GLU A 46 -5.67 51.45 27.33
C GLU A 46 -5.13 52.20 28.58
N PRO A 47 -3.88 52.77 28.59
CA PRO A 47 -2.77 52.74 27.61
C PRO A 47 -1.36 52.38 28.21
N PRO A 48 -0.28 52.27 27.40
CA PRO A 48 1.05 51.87 27.89
C PRO A 48 1.97 53.04 28.32
N PRO A 49 2.74 52.92 29.42
CA PRO A 49 3.78 53.88 29.82
C PRO A 49 5.15 53.63 29.16
N LYS A 50 5.90 54.72 28.96
CA LYS A 50 7.17 54.78 28.20
C LYS A 50 8.42 54.70 29.09
N ARG A 51 9.50 54.08 28.58
CA ARG A 51 10.91 54.51 28.75
C ARG A 51 11.59 54.38 27.37
N VAL A 52 12.14 55.41 26.69
CA VAL A 52 13.09 56.49 27.08
C VAL A 52 14.47 55.91 27.44
N ARG A 53 15.61 56.31 26.85
CA ARG A 53 15.97 57.11 25.64
C ARG A 53 17.50 57.00 25.45
N ASN A 54 18.01 57.14 24.22
CA ASN A 54 19.24 57.88 23.81
C ASN A 54 19.47 57.57 22.31
N SER A 55 19.25 58.46 21.34
CA SER A 55 20.01 59.70 21.00
C SER A 55 21.48 59.41 20.69
N LEU A 56 22.05 59.82 19.55
CA LEU A 56 21.98 61.15 18.94
C LEU A 56 22.15 61.16 17.40
N SER A 57 21.63 62.23 16.77
CA SER A 57 22.03 62.91 15.51
C SER A 57 22.22 62.11 14.19
N GLY A 58 21.80 62.59 13.02
CA GLY A 58 21.02 63.79 12.69
C GLY A 58 21.55 64.58 11.49
N ASP A 59 20.90 64.43 10.32
CA ASP A 59 20.63 65.47 9.29
C ASP A 59 19.57 64.84 8.34
N SER A 60 18.41 65.43 7.98
CA SER A 60 18.10 66.71 7.31
C SER A 60 18.74 66.83 5.92
N LEU A 61 18.04 67.07 4.79
CA LEU A 61 16.60 67.14 4.42
C LEU A 61 16.41 66.33 3.08
N THR A 62 15.37 66.37 2.23
CA THR A 62 14.17 67.21 2.01
C THR A 62 13.08 66.38 1.28
N SER A 63 11.87 66.94 1.14
CA SER A 63 10.79 66.53 0.20
C SER A 63 11.21 66.70 -1.30
N VAL A 64 10.46 66.32 -2.35
CA VAL A 64 8.99 66.22 -2.58
C VAL A 64 8.67 65.20 -3.70
N GLU A 65 7.39 64.93 -3.98
CA GLU A 65 6.91 64.08 -5.08
C GLU A 65 7.21 64.61 -6.50
N GLY A 66 7.08 63.75 -7.54
CA GLY A 66 6.87 64.23 -8.92
C GLY A 66 7.28 63.30 -10.07
N ASP A 67 6.29 62.59 -10.63
CA ASP A 67 6.09 62.26 -12.06
C ASP A 67 7.08 61.44 -12.96
N ARG A 68 6.43 60.67 -13.84
CA ARG A 68 6.90 60.06 -15.11
C ARG A 68 6.54 61.04 -16.28
N PRO A 69 6.73 60.74 -17.59
CA PRO A 69 7.44 59.64 -18.29
C PRO A 69 8.45 60.18 -19.35
N GLY A 70 9.06 59.29 -20.17
CA GLY A 70 9.55 59.69 -21.51
C GLY A 70 10.89 59.09 -21.97
N THR A 71 10.80 58.01 -22.76
CA THR A 71 11.48 57.81 -24.06
C THR A 71 12.42 58.92 -24.56
N ALA A 72 13.64 58.66 -25.07
CA ALA A 72 13.95 57.78 -26.20
C ALA A 72 15.47 57.66 -26.48
N ALA A 73 15.86 56.76 -27.41
CA ALA A 73 16.99 56.88 -28.35
C ALA A 73 18.39 57.19 -27.78
N SER A 74 19.33 56.24 -27.72
CA SER A 74 20.28 55.90 -28.81
C SER A 74 21.70 55.90 -28.19
N THR A 75 22.75 55.21 -28.67
CA THR A 75 22.96 54.33 -29.83
C THR A 75 24.18 53.44 -29.56
N SER A 76 24.27 52.29 -30.23
CA SER A 76 25.49 51.63 -30.73
C SER A 76 26.84 51.91 -30.05
N SER A 77 27.43 50.89 -29.41
CA SER A 77 28.53 50.11 -30.03
C SER A 77 29.15 49.06 -29.09
N ARG A 78 29.19 47.81 -29.57
CA ARG A 78 30.21 46.79 -29.23
C ARG A 78 31.46 47.11 -30.12
N PRO A 79 32.70 46.61 -29.86
CA PRO A 79 32.96 45.28 -29.26
C PRO A 79 34.27 45.11 -28.44
N THR A 80 34.54 43.83 -28.14
CA THR A 80 35.84 43.14 -27.97
C THR A 80 36.75 43.38 -26.75
N SER A 81 37.03 42.25 -26.06
CA SER A 81 38.29 41.81 -25.42
C SER A 81 39.01 42.73 -24.41
N GLY A 82 39.47 42.24 -23.26
CA GLY A 82 39.51 40.87 -22.75
C GLY A 82 40.43 40.76 -21.52
N LEU A 83 40.84 39.53 -21.17
CA LEU A 83 41.75 39.14 -20.08
C LEU A 83 41.17 39.16 -18.64
N SER A 84 41.27 37.98 -18.01
CA SER A 84 41.20 37.77 -16.56
C SER A 84 42.54 38.22 -15.93
N LEU A 85 42.69 38.46 -14.62
CA LEU A 85 42.62 37.47 -13.54
C LEU A 85 42.99 38.17 -12.21
N ALA A 86 42.56 37.59 -11.07
CA ALA A 86 43.15 37.80 -9.73
C ALA A 86 43.31 39.24 -9.20
N GLN A 87 42.22 39.81 -8.64
CA GLN A 87 42.31 40.63 -7.40
C GLN A 87 40.94 40.90 -6.77
N ARG A 88 40.37 39.92 -6.04
CA ARG A 88 39.30 40.19 -5.04
C ARG A 88 39.11 39.09 -3.99
N ALA A 89 40.20 38.70 -3.34
CA ALA A 89 40.14 37.93 -2.11
C ALA A 89 39.96 38.86 -0.90
N LYS A 90 38.82 38.75 -0.20
CA LYS A 90 38.61 38.97 1.27
C LYS A 90 37.12 39.17 1.59
N SER A 91 36.49 38.14 2.17
CA SER A 91 35.49 38.20 3.26
C SER A 91 34.49 37.03 3.18
N ILE A 92 34.91 35.85 3.65
CA ILE A 92 33.99 34.78 4.07
C ILE A 92 34.34 34.48 5.52
N ARG A 93 33.43 34.81 6.45
CA ARG A 93 33.58 34.46 7.86
C ARG A 93 33.10 33.03 8.06
N LEU A 94 34.01 32.11 8.37
CA LEU A 94 33.63 30.78 8.87
C LEU A 94 32.91 30.94 10.21
N ILE A 95 31.66 30.47 10.28
CA ILE A 95 30.98 30.24 11.56
C ILE A 95 31.33 28.81 12.00
N LYS A 96 32.01 28.71 13.13
CA LYS A 96 32.51 27.44 13.68
C LYS A 96 31.33 26.59 14.17
N LYS A 97 31.32 25.30 13.81
CA LYS A 97 30.19 24.39 13.95
C LYS A 97 30.41 23.45 15.13
N ASP A 98 30.05 23.89 16.34
CA ASP A 98 30.10 23.08 17.56
C ASP A 98 28.82 23.24 18.39
N LYS A 99 27.81 22.41 18.10
CA LYS A 99 26.82 22.00 19.10
C LYS A 99 26.25 20.63 18.73
N ALA A 100 26.27 19.71 19.70
CA ALA A 100 25.72 18.38 19.54
C ALA A 100 24.23 18.46 19.15
N ARG A 101 23.85 17.67 18.14
CA ARG A 101 22.45 17.58 17.70
C ARG A 101 21.71 16.68 18.68
N GLU A 102 21.19 17.31 19.73
CA GLU A 102 20.16 16.78 20.61
C GLU A 102 19.07 16.09 19.76
N SER A 103 18.67 14.89 20.14
CA SER A 103 17.78 14.04 19.36
C SER A 103 16.36 14.61 19.35
N ALA A 104 16.10 15.51 18.40
CA ALA A 104 14.77 16.07 18.19
C ALA A 104 13.76 14.93 18.00
N GLU A 105 12.72 14.94 18.83
CA GLU A 105 11.60 14.01 18.74
C GLU A 105 11.04 13.98 17.30
N PRO A 106 10.63 12.81 16.79
CA PRO A 106 10.12 12.69 15.44
C PRO A 106 8.91 13.61 15.25
N LYS A 107 9.03 14.58 14.33
CA LYS A 107 7.95 15.52 14.01
C LYS A 107 6.70 14.73 13.63
N LYS A 108 5.58 15.02 14.29
CA LYS A 108 4.28 14.40 13.98
C LYS A 108 3.96 14.57 12.49
N ALA A 109 3.60 13.47 11.84
CA ALA A 109 3.28 13.47 10.41
C ALA A 109 2.09 14.39 10.10
N PRO A 110 2.05 15.03 8.92
CA PRO A 110 0.96 15.93 8.55
C PRO A 110 -0.38 15.19 8.33
N ASN A 111 -1.48 15.83 8.77
CA ASN A 111 -2.84 15.25 8.74
C ASN A 111 -3.45 15.07 7.33
N TYR A 112 -2.84 15.66 6.30
CA TYR A 112 -3.30 15.59 4.91
C TYR A 112 -2.15 15.17 4.00
N THR A 113 -2.17 13.90 3.58
CA THR A 113 -1.13 13.23 2.81
C THR A 113 -1.72 12.29 1.74
N PRO A 114 -2.55 12.80 0.81
CA PRO A 114 -3.22 11.97 -0.20
C PRO A 114 -2.28 11.24 -1.16
N TRP A 115 -1.01 11.65 -1.25
CA TRP A 115 0.03 11.04 -2.09
C TRP A 115 0.88 9.98 -1.37
N SER A 116 0.73 9.79 -0.06
CA SER A 116 1.54 8.82 0.70
C SER A 116 0.83 7.48 0.79
N HIS A 117 1.43 6.45 0.17
CA HIS A 117 0.99 5.06 0.27
C HIS A 117 0.97 4.59 1.73
N ASP A 118 2.06 4.82 2.46
CA ASP A 118 2.20 4.39 3.86
C ASP A 118 1.10 4.99 4.75
N HIS A 119 0.85 6.30 4.66
CA HIS A 119 -0.26 6.92 5.41
C HIS A 119 -1.64 6.47 4.94
N PHE A 120 -1.82 6.03 3.69
CA PHE A 120 -3.05 5.39 3.25
C PHE A 120 -3.21 4.00 3.88
N VAL A 121 -2.15 3.19 3.91
CA VAL A 121 -2.13 1.87 4.57
C VAL A 121 -2.31 1.99 6.09
N GLU A 122 -1.77 3.03 6.73
CA GLU A 122 -2.06 3.35 8.14
C GLU A 122 -3.53 3.67 8.39
N ARG A 123 -4.20 4.40 7.49
CA ARG A 123 -5.65 4.65 7.60
C ARG A 123 -6.43 3.36 7.42
N MET A 124 -6.11 2.55 6.40
CA MET A 124 -6.68 1.21 6.19
C MET A 124 -6.60 0.33 7.45
N LYS A 125 -5.47 0.38 8.18
CA LYS A 125 -5.26 -0.39 9.42
C LYS A 125 -6.33 -0.13 10.49
N THR A 126 -6.91 1.07 10.54
CA THR A 126 -7.95 1.40 11.52
C THR A 126 -9.24 0.59 11.31
N PHE A 127 -9.51 0.13 10.09
CA PHE A 127 -10.66 -0.70 9.72
C PHE A 127 -10.39 -2.21 9.84
N ALA A 128 -9.22 -2.61 10.37
CA ALA A 128 -8.82 -4.02 10.45
C ALA A 128 -9.58 -4.81 11.53
N ASP A 129 -9.94 -4.16 12.64
CA ASP A 129 -10.67 -4.80 13.74
C ASP A 129 -12.14 -5.02 13.37
N VAL A 130 -12.56 -6.28 13.28
CA VAL A 130 -13.93 -6.67 12.86
C VAL A 130 -14.98 -6.29 13.92
N LYS A 131 -14.58 -6.14 15.19
CA LYS A 131 -15.45 -5.60 16.26
C LYS A 131 -15.77 -4.13 16.02
N MET A 132 -14.84 -3.39 15.43
CA MET A 132 -14.98 -1.96 15.17
C MET A 132 -15.56 -1.69 13.78
N TRP A 133 -15.22 -2.49 12.78
CA TRP A 133 -15.71 -2.33 11.40
C TRP A 133 -16.20 -3.65 10.80
N SER A 134 -17.52 -3.72 10.59
CA SER A 134 -18.12 -4.87 9.88
C SER A 134 -17.92 -4.74 8.36
N PRO A 135 -17.78 -5.86 7.61
CA PRO A 135 -17.65 -5.84 6.16
C PRO A 135 -18.75 -5.03 5.47
N LYS A 136 -18.40 -4.27 4.43
CA LYS A 136 -19.30 -3.41 3.65
C LYS A 136 -19.25 -3.81 2.17
N PRO A 137 -20.30 -3.48 1.37
CA PRO A 137 -20.25 -3.60 -0.09
C PRO A 137 -19.12 -2.77 -0.68
N ASP A 138 -18.65 -3.11 -1.89
CA ASP A 138 -17.45 -2.53 -2.51
C ASP A 138 -17.47 -0.99 -2.58
N LYS A 139 -18.63 -0.39 -2.91
CA LYS A 139 -18.88 1.07 -2.92
C LYS A 139 -18.57 1.77 -1.59
N LEU A 140 -18.58 1.02 -0.48
CA LEU A 140 -18.38 1.48 0.90
C LEU A 140 -17.21 0.74 1.58
N SER A 141 -16.36 0.09 0.80
CA SER A 141 -15.18 -0.65 1.28
C SER A 141 -14.24 0.27 2.08
N GLU A 142 -13.41 -0.35 2.92
CA GLU A 142 -12.42 0.34 3.73
C GLU A 142 -11.50 1.24 2.89
N VAL A 143 -11.22 0.81 1.65
CA VAL A 143 -10.41 1.53 0.65
C VAL A 143 -11.03 2.89 0.30
N GLU A 144 -12.33 2.96 0.03
CA GLU A 144 -12.98 4.21 -0.38
C GLU A 144 -13.03 5.23 0.77
N TRP A 145 -13.30 4.76 1.99
CA TRP A 145 -13.17 5.59 3.20
C TRP A 145 -11.73 6.08 3.40
N ALA A 146 -10.74 5.18 3.34
CA ALA A 146 -9.33 5.54 3.53
C ALA A 146 -8.78 6.45 2.43
N LYS A 147 -9.17 6.26 1.15
CA LYS A 147 -8.84 7.15 0.02
C LYS A 147 -9.30 8.58 0.31
N ARG A 148 -10.45 8.75 0.97
CA ARG A 148 -11.00 10.07 1.34
C ARG A 148 -10.62 10.54 2.75
N GLY A 149 -9.55 10.01 3.33
CA GLY A 149 -8.97 10.53 4.57
C GLY A 149 -9.73 10.17 5.85
N TRP A 150 -10.66 9.24 5.78
CA TRP A 150 -11.36 8.72 6.95
C TRP A 150 -10.51 7.67 7.68
N VAL A 151 -10.72 7.56 8.98
CA VAL A 151 -10.23 6.49 9.85
C VAL A 151 -11.39 5.94 10.68
N CYS A 152 -11.42 4.64 10.93
CA CYS A 152 -12.35 4.05 11.89
C CYS A 152 -11.89 4.40 13.30
N GLU A 153 -12.74 5.07 14.08
CA GLU A 153 -12.43 5.53 15.44
C GLU A 153 -13.29 4.80 16.48
N ASN A 154 -14.54 4.49 16.15
CA ASN A 154 -15.50 3.82 17.02
C ASN A 154 -16.32 2.80 16.21
N LEU A 155 -17.16 1.99 16.89
CA LEU A 155 -18.02 0.98 16.26
C LEU A 155 -18.78 1.53 15.04
N ASN A 156 -18.47 0.99 13.87
CA ASN A 156 -18.94 1.41 12.54
C ASN A 156 -18.93 2.93 12.33
N THR A 157 -17.97 3.64 12.94
CA THR A 157 -17.91 5.10 12.97
C THR A 157 -16.57 5.59 12.47
N VAL A 158 -16.62 6.35 11.38
CA VAL A 158 -15.45 7.00 10.80
C VAL A 158 -15.29 8.43 11.30
N ALA A 159 -14.04 8.90 11.40
CA ALA A 159 -13.66 10.27 11.71
C ALA A 159 -12.65 10.80 10.68
N CYS A 160 -12.67 12.11 10.41
CA CYS A 160 -11.76 12.72 9.45
C CYS A 160 -10.34 12.87 10.04
N LYS A 161 -9.35 12.18 9.42
CA LYS A 161 -7.93 12.30 9.81
C LYS A 161 -7.36 13.71 9.58
N GLY A 162 -7.93 14.47 8.64
CA GLY A 162 -7.54 15.85 8.32
C GLY A 162 -7.84 16.88 9.40
N GLY A 163 -8.56 16.52 10.47
CA GLY A 163 -8.89 17.43 11.56
C GLY A 163 -10.06 18.38 11.26
N CYS A 164 -10.99 18.01 10.37
CA CYS A 164 -12.26 18.75 10.23
C CYS A 164 -13.34 18.29 11.22
N GLU A 165 -12.97 17.41 12.17
CA GLU A 165 -13.74 16.93 13.32
C GLU A 165 -15.06 16.20 13.03
N LYS A 166 -15.53 16.18 11.77
CA LYS A 166 -16.70 15.40 11.36
C LYS A 166 -16.51 13.91 11.62
N ARG A 167 -17.61 13.27 12.01
CA ARG A 167 -17.73 11.82 12.24
C ARG A 167 -19.00 11.32 11.56
N ILE A 168 -18.98 10.10 11.05
CA ILE A 168 -20.12 9.47 10.36
C ILE A 168 -20.30 8.06 10.91
N VAL A 169 -21.51 7.72 11.36
CA VAL A 169 -21.88 6.36 11.77
C VAL A 169 -22.52 5.64 10.59
N VAL A 170 -21.93 4.52 10.18
CA VAL A 170 -22.32 3.73 9.00
C VAL A 170 -23.17 2.54 9.43
N LYS A 171 -24.50 2.69 9.34
CA LYS A 171 -25.48 1.65 9.61
C LYS A 171 -26.07 1.15 8.30
N LEU A 172 -25.65 -0.05 7.89
CA LEU A 172 -26.29 -0.78 6.80
C LEU A 172 -27.18 -1.84 7.44
N GLU A 173 -28.48 -1.57 7.49
CA GLU A 173 -29.48 -2.55 7.92
C GLU A 173 -30.02 -3.29 6.68
N PRO A 174 -30.26 -4.62 6.76
CA PRO A 174 -30.93 -5.36 5.70
C PRO A 174 -32.35 -4.84 5.50
N LYS A 175 -32.87 -4.91 4.28
CA LYS A 175 -34.31 -4.77 4.03
C LYS A 175 -35.03 -5.91 4.75
N LYS A 176 -35.86 -5.55 5.74
CA LYS A 176 -36.85 -6.49 6.30
C LYS A 176 -37.89 -6.78 5.23
N LYS A 177 -37.90 -8.01 4.71
CA LYS A 177 -39.05 -8.56 3.99
C LYS A 177 -40.14 -8.85 5.04
N GLU A 178 -41.33 -8.27 4.90
CA GLU A 178 -42.36 -8.32 5.95
C GLU A 178 -42.97 -9.72 6.16
N ASP A 179 -42.80 -10.65 5.22
CA ASP A 179 -43.44 -11.99 5.25
C ASP A 179 -42.47 -13.20 5.38
N SER A 180 -41.18 -12.98 5.67
CA SER A 180 -40.23 -14.11 5.87
C SER A 180 -39.87 -14.28 7.35
N VAL A 181 -40.24 -15.42 7.93
CA VAL A 181 -39.80 -15.86 9.27
C VAL A 181 -38.28 -15.77 9.36
N ALA A 182 -37.79 -15.06 10.37
CA ALA A 182 -36.40 -14.61 10.44
C ALA A 182 -35.42 -15.74 10.85
N GLU A 183 -34.98 -16.55 9.89
CA GLU A 183 -33.83 -17.46 10.08
C GLU A 183 -32.50 -16.70 9.99
N SER A 184 -32.13 -16.07 11.12
CA SER A 184 -30.82 -15.50 11.43
C SER A 184 -30.35 -14.29 10.59
N ALA A 185 -29.73 -13.31 11.25
CA ALA A 185 -29.15 -12.13 10.61
C ALA A 185 -27.81 -12.40 9.87
N GLU A 186 -27.57 -13.63 9.41
CA GLU A 186 -26.25 -14.10 8.95
C GLU A 186 -26.20 -14.49 7.47
N ASP A 187 -27.35 -14.65 6.80
CA ASP A 187 -27.46 -14.96 5.36
C ASP A 187 -28.23 -13.86 4.58
N ILE A 188 -27.99 -12.60 4.97
CA ILE A 188 -28.40 -11.42 4.19
C ILE A 188 -27.56 -11.37 2.92
N PHE A 189 -28.20 -11.58 1.77
CA PHE A 189 -27.58 -11.39 0.46
C PHE A 189 -27.26 -9.91 0.22
N GLU A 190 -26.23 -9.63 -0.58
CA GLU A 190 -25.84 -8.27 -0.95
C GLU A 190 -27.00 -7.53 -1.66
N ASP A 191 -27.83 -8.29 -2.39
CA ASP A 191 -29.08 -7.86 -3.05
C ASP A 191 -30.19 -7.39 -2.07
N ASP A 192 -30.14 -7.80 -0.80
CA ASP A 192 -31.12 -7.42 0.23
C ASP A 192 -30.76 -6.12 0.97
N LEU A 193 -29.63 -5.48 0.64
CA LEU A 193 -29.31 -4.16 1.15
C LEU A 193 -30.12 -3.07 0.41
N ASP A 194 -30.34 -1.93 1.08
CA ASP A 194 -30.89 -0.76 0.40
C ASP A 194 -29.80 -0.08 -0.43
N GLU A 195 -29.78 -0.34 -1.74
CA GLU A 195 -28.88 0.31 -2.70
C GLU A 195 -28.96 1.84 -2.61
N ALA A 196 -30.13 2.42 -2.32
CA ALA A 196 -30.27 3.86 -2.10
C ALA A 196 -29.64 4.33 -0.78
N LEU A 197 -29.50 3.46 0.23
CA LEU A 197 -28.71 3.71 1.44
C LEU A 197 -27.21 3.58 1.17
N VAL A 198 -26.80 2.60 0.37
CA VAL A 198 -25.41 2.42 -0.07
C VAL A 198 -24.94 3.67 -0.84
N ASP A 199 -25.71 4.14 -1.81
CA ASP A 199 -25.42 5.35 -2.59
C ASP A 199 -25.45 6.64 -1.74
N ARG A 200 -26.31 6.70 -0.71
CA ARG A 200 -26.29 7.80 0.27
C ARG A 200 -24.99 7.83 1.05
N TYR A 201 -24.53 6.68 1.56
CA TYR A 201 -23.24 6.62 2.26
C TYR A 201 -22.05 6.87 1.32
N ALA A 202 -22.11 6.43 0.06
CA ALA A 202 -21.04 6.67 -0.91
C ALA A 202 -20.84 8.17 -1.20
N LYS A 203 -21.94 8.94 -1.25
CA LYS A 203 -21.87 10.42 -1.30
C LYS A 203 -21.29 11.00 -0.01
N LEU A 204 -21.67 10.48 1.16
CA LEU A 204 -21.15 10.93 2.46
C LEU A 204 -19.65 10.68 2.66
N ILE A 205 -19.01 9.73 1.94
CA ILE A 205 -17.55 9.59 1.90
C ILE A 205 -16.89 10.92 1.50
N VAL A 206 -17.51 11.66 0.58
CA VAL A 206 -17.08 13.00 0.14
C VAL A 206 -17.71 14.09 1.00
N ASP A 207 -19.04 14.13 1.05
CA ASP A 207 -19.80 15.28 1.53
C ASP A 207 -20.00 15.32 3.06
N GLY A 208 -19.71 14.23 3.76
CA GLY A 208 -19.76 14.22 5.22
C GLY A 208 -18.54 14.89 5.89
N HIS A 209 -17.53 15.31 5.11
CA HIS A 209 -16.48 16.22 5.56
C HIS A 209 -16.99 17.66 5.67
N ASP A 210 -16.29 18.49 6.45
CA ASP A 210 -16.54 19.93 6.45
C ASP A 210 -16.23 20.58 5.09
N GLU A 211 -16.92 21.67 4.73
CA GLU A 211 -16.72 22.41 3.47
C GLU A 211 -15.27 22.90 3.30
N GLY A 212 -14.63 23.30 4.40
CA GLY A 212 -13.24 23.74 4.40
C GLY A 212 -12.22 22.62 4.15
N CYS A 213 -12.60 21.36 4.41
CA CYS A 213 -11.68 20.23 4.54
C CYS A 213 -10.92 19.91 3.25
N LEU A 214 -9.60 19.73 3.36
CA LEU A 214 -8.77 19.30 2.22
C LEU A 214 -9.17 17.92 1.70
N TRP A 215 -9.50 16.97 2.61
CA TRP A 215 -10.02 15.65 2.25
C TRP A 215 -11.43 15.67 1.62
N ARG A 216 -12.18 16.78 1.69
CA ARG A 216 -13.39 17.00 0.87
C ARG A 216 -13.03 17.46 -0.55
N LYS A 217 -12.03 18.33 -0.68
CA LYS A 217 -11.58 18.91 -1.96
C LYS A 217 -10.86 17.90 -2.84
N ALA A 218 -9.96 17.09 -2.28
CA ALA A 218 -9.31 15.99 -3.00
C ALA A 218 -9.04 14.79 -2.08
N GLY A 219 -9.12 13.59 -2.65
CA GLY A 219 -8.73 12.35 -2.00
C GLY A 219 -7.33 11.90 -2.43
N CYS A 220 -6.98 10.67 -2.07
CA CYS A 220 -5.93 9.92 -2.73
C CYS A 220 -6.24 9.73 -4.22
N LYS A 221 -5.20 9.43 -5.01
CA LYS A 221 -5.36 8.95 -6.38
C LYS A 221 -5.86 7.50 -6.39
N GLU A 222 -6.44 7.05 -7.50
CA GLU A 222 -6.88 5.66 -7.68
C GLU A 222 -5.72 4.65 -7.57
N ASP A 223 -4.52 5.02 -8.02
CA ASP A 223 -3.30 4.22 -7.95
C ASP A 223 -2.62 4.22 -6.56
N ILE A 224 -3.21 4.84 -5.52
CA ILE A 224 -2.57 4.92 -4.19
C ILE A 224 -2.28 3.56 -3.56
N TYR A 225 -3.06 2.54 -3.89
CA TYR A 225 -2.89 1.17 -3.37
C TYR A 225 -1.97 0.31 -4.26
N HIS A 226 -1.46 0.86 -5.37
CA HIS A 226 -0.51 0.18 -6.23
C HIS A 226 0.79 -0.08 -5.47
N VAL A 227 1.26 -1.34 -5.43
CA VAL A 227 2.52 -1.69 -4.74
C VAL A 227 3.63 -1.80 -5.80
N PRO A 228 4.76 -1.08 -5.67
CA PRO A 228 5.84 -1.14 -6.65
C PRO A 228 6.40 -2.57 -6.82
N MET A 229 6.31 -3.10 -8.04
CA MET A 229 6.79 -4.45 -8.43
C MET A 229 7.69 -4.42 -9.69
N ALA A 230 8.23 -3.24 -10.02
CA ALA A 230 8.96 -3.01 -11.27
C ALA A 230 10.41 -3.54 -11.24
N ASN A 231 11.18 -3.17 -10.22
CA ASN A 231 12.57 -3.62 -10.01
C ASN A 231 12.61 -4.77 -9.00
N TYR A 232 13.41 -5.79 -9.29
CA TYR A 232 13.64 -6.90 -8.38
C TYR A 232 14.43 -6.47 -7.15
N ASP A 233 15.54 -5.76 -7.33
CA ASP A 233 16.49 -5.48 -6.23
C ASP A 233 16.00 -4.35 -5.30
N ASP A 234 15.24 -3.37 -5.81
CA ASP A 234 14.71 -2.26 -4.99
C ASP A 234 13.42 -2.61 -4.23
N HIS A 235 12.64 -3.60 -4.69
CA HIS A 235 11.28 -3.84 -4.17
C HIS A 235 11.00 -5.31 -3.85
N ILE A 236 11.26 -6.23 -4.79
CA ILE A 236 10.90 -7.64 -4.63
C ILE A 236 11.81 -8.32 -3.61
N LYS A 237 13.14 -8.22 -3.77
CA LYS A 237 14.13 -8.85 -2.90
C LYS A 237 14.04 -8.35 -1.44
N PRO A 238 13.99 -7.04 -1.15
CA PRO A 238 13.86 -6.55 0.22
C PRO A 238 12.59 -7.07 0.91
N GLY A 239 11.43 -6.98 0.23
CA GLY A 239 10.17 -7.44 0.78
C GLY A 239 10.10 -8.96 0.99
N LEU A 240 10.72 -9.76 0.10
CA LEU A 240 10.83 -11.21 0.31
C LEU A 240 11.70 -11.55 1.52
N ILE A 241 12.85 -10.88 1.68
CA ILE A 241 13.75 -11.07 2.83
C ILE A 241 13.07 -10.68 4.13
N GLU A 242 12.38 -9.54 4.18
CA GLU A 242 11.66 -9.06 5.36
C GLU A 242 10.56 -10.05 5.80
N ARG A 243 9.72 -10.49 4.85
CA ARG A 243 8.69 -11.50 5.13
C ARG A 243 9.28 -12.82 5.60
N HIS A 244 10.28 -13.35 4.89
CA HIS A 244 10.97 -14.58 5.29
C HIS A 244 11.51 -14.47 6.72
N LYS A 245 12.20 -13.38 7.06
CA LYS A 245 12.75 -13.16 8.41
C LYS A 245 11.67 -13.15 9.49
N SER A 246 10.54 -12.48 9.26
CA SER A 246 9.43 -12.46 10.24
C SER A 246 8.83 -13.84 10.52
N LEU A 247 8.90 -14.77 9.55
CA LEU A 247 8.36 -16.13 9.66
C LEU A 247 9.30 -17.10 10.39
N LEU A 248 10.61 -16.80 10.52
CA LEU A 248 11.61 -17.68 11.16
C LEU A 248 11.25 -18.04 12.60
N ASN A 249 10.65 -17.10 13.34
CA ASN A 249 10.27 -17.28 14.76
C ASN A 249 9.08 -18.24 14.94
N ILE A 250 8.26 -18.41 13.91
CA ILE A 250 7.06 -19.26 13.94
C ILE A 250 7.19 -20.47 13.00
N ARG A 251 8.39 -20.76 12.49
CA ARG A 251 8.65 -21.74 11.41
C ARG A 251 8.07 -23.14 11.67
N TYR A 252 8.21 -23.66 12.88
CA TYR A 252 7.67 -24.99 13.26
C TYR A 252 6.16 -24.97 13.59
N LYS A 253 5.56 -23.77 13.70
CA LYS A 253 4.13 -23.55 13.92
C LYS A 253 3.39 -23.24 12.59
N LEU A 254 4.08 -23.28 11.45
CA LEU A 254 3.48 -23.15 10.11
C LEU A 254 2.76 -24.46 9.72
N PRO A 255 1.53 -24.40 9.16
CA PRO A 255 0.79 -25.58 8.68
C PRO A 255 1.59 -26.43 7.69
N PRO A 256 1.47 -27.77 7.71
CA PRO A 256 2.17 -28.67 6.79
C PRO A 256 1.78 -28.39 5.34
N LEU A 257 2.65 -28.72 4.37
CA LEU A 257 2.41 -28.38 2.95
C LEU A 257 1.09 -28.93 2.37
N GLU A 258 0.59 -30.06 2.88
CA GLU A 258 -0.69 -30.67 2.48
C GLU A 258 -1.94 -29.88 2.91
N ASN A 259 -1.80 -29.07 3.96
CA ASN A 259 -2.80 -28.15 4.48
C ASN A 259 -2.69 -26.75 3.84
N LEU A 260 -1.75 -26.53 2.90
CA LEU A 260 -1.62 -25.27 2.17
C LEU A 260 -2.20 -25.39 0.75
N GLN A 261 -3.03 -24.42 0.38
CA GLN A 261 -3.48 -24.18 -0.98
C GLN A 261 -2.82 -22.89 -1.50
N TYR A 262 -2.42 -22.88 -2.77
CA TYR A 262 -1.79 -21.72 -3.38
C TYR A 262 -1.84 -21.79 -4.92
N PRO A 263 -2.12 -20.69 -5.62
CA PRO A 263 -2.23 -20.67 -7.08
C PRO A 263 -0.88 -20.49 -7.80
N GLY A 264 -0.73 -21.12 -8.97
CA GLY A 264 0.40 -20.87 -9.87
C GLY A 264 1.58 -21.83 -9.69
N ALA A 265 2.80 -21.30 -9.62
CA ALA A 265 4.04 -22.09 -9.66
C ALA A 265 4.42 -22.67 -8.28
N THR A 266 4.91 -23.91 -8.28
CA THR A 266 5.45 -24.57 -7.09
C THR A 266 6.74 -23.90 -6.59
N PRO A 267 7.01 -23.85 -5.27
CA PRO A 267 8.23 -23.25 -4.72
C PRO A 267 9.51 -23.78 -5.34
N ALA A 268 9.63 -25.10 -5.52
CA ALA A 268 10.79 -25.76 -6.15
C ALA A 268 11.08 -25.27 -7.59
N ARG A 269 10.09 -24.72 -8.29
CA ARG A 269 10.29 -24.11 -9.61
C ARG A 269 10.82 -22.67 -9.52
N LEU A 270 10.57 -21.99 -8.41
CA LEU A 270 10.96 -20.60 -8.14
C LEU A 270 12.28 -20.49 -7.36
N GLU A 271 12.68 -21.56 -6.69
CA GLU A 271 13.88 -21.70 -5.84
C GLU A 271 15.13 -21.04 -6.45
N LYS A 272 15.41 -21.29 -7.74
CA LYS A 272 16.55 -20.73 -8.48
C LYS A 272 16.54 -19.20 -8.70
N ALA A 273 15.42 -18.52 -8.43
CA ALA A 273 15.31 -17.07 -8.49
C ALA A 273 15.02 -16.42 -7.13
N LEU A 274 14.93 -17.20 -6.05
CA LEU A 274 14.87 -16.64 -4.71
C LEU A 274 16.24 -16.02 -4.34
N PRO A 275 16.26 -14.97 -3.50
CA PRO A 275 17.52 -14.46 -2.94
C PRO A 275 18.25 -15.55 -2.15
N GLU A 276 19.57 -15.66 -2.33
CA GLU A 276 20.42 -16.62 -1.58
C GLU A 276 20.39 -16.37 -0.07
N GLU A 277 20.09 -15.13 0.35
CA GLU A 277 19.90 -14.77 1.75
C GLU A 277 18.72 -15.52 2.41
N LEU A 278 17.78 -16.07 1.62
CA LEU A 278 16.65 -16.86 2.12
C LEU A 278 17.00 -18.32 2.42
N THR A 279 18.10 -18.86 1.89
CA THR A 279 18.52 -20.25 2.13
C THR A 279 19.58 -20.33 3.23
N GLN A 280 20.40 -19.29 3.38
CA GLN A 280 21.43 -19.21 4.42
C GLN A 280 20.84 -19.07 5.83
N SER A 281 19.68 -18.42 5.98
CA SER A 281 19.12 -18.01 7.28
C SER A 281 18.73 -19.16 8.22
N LEU A 282 18.58 -20.38 7.71
CA LEU A 282 18.25 -21.56 8.52
C LEU A 282 19.47 -22.38 8.94
N SER A 283 20.65 -22.09 8.37
CA SER A 283 21.90 -22.80 8.65
C SER A 283 22.75 -22.14 9.75
N SER A 284 22.46 -20.88 10.12
CA SER A 284 23.47 -20.01 10.75
C SER A 284 23.07 -19.29 12.05
N GLU A 285 21.82 -19.39 12.53
CA GLU A 285 21.37 -18.60 13.70
C GLU A 285 20.97 -19.44 14.93
N ASN A 286 21.58 -19.10 16.06
CA ASN A 286 21.29 -19.60 17.42
C ASN A 286 19.94 -19.09 17.95
N PHE A 287 18.84 -19.40 17.27
CA PHE A 287 17.50 -19.11 17.77
C PHE A 287 17.09 -20.14 18.84
N GLU A 288 17.47 -19.88 20.09
CA GLU A 288 16.84 -20.48 21.27
C GLU A 288 15.33 -20.17 21.23
N THR A 289 14.47 -21.20 21.29
CA THR A 289 13.12 -21.24 21.91
C THR A 289 12.30 -22.45 21.43
N THR A 290 12.58 -23.03 20.26
CA THR A 290 11.84 -24.22 19.78
C THR A 290 12.78 -25.32 19.27
N THR A 291 12.83 -26.43 20.01
CA THR A 291 13.35 -27.70 19.50
C THR A 291 12.50 -28.16 18.31
N PRO A 292 13.12 -28.69 17.23
CA PRO A 292 12.36 -29.34 16.17
C PRO A 292 11.55 -30.53 16.73
N PRO A 293 10.31 -30.76 16.28
CA PRO A 293 9.68 -32.06 16.45
C PRO A 293 10.54 -33.11 15.75
N GLU A 294 10.81 -34.25 16.40
CA GLU A 294 11.85 -35.25 16.03
C GLU A 294 11.70 -35.89 14.63
N SER A 295 10.65 -35.57 13.88
CA SER A 295 10.34 -36.07 12.53
C SER A 295 10.25 -35.00 11.44
N THR A 296 10.57 -33.73 11.73
CA THR A 296 10.30 -32.62 10.77
C THR A 296 11.41 -32.47 9.74
N ASP A 297 11.12 -32.71 8.45
CA ASP A 297 12.06 -32.41 7.35
C ASP A 297 12.34 -30.90 7.28
N GLN A 298 13.61 -30.53 7.45
CA GLN A 298 14.05 -29.15 7.36
C GLN A 298 13.68 -28.53 6.00
N LYS A 299 13.79 -29.28 4.88
CA LYS A 299 13.44 -28.80 3.52
C LYS A 299 11.96 -28.49 3.38
N ASP A 300 11.10 -29.15 4.13
CA ASP A 300 9.67 -28.87 4.20
C ASP A 300 9.39 -27.56 4.97
N VAL A 301 10.11 -27.30 6.07
CA VAL A 301 10.03 -26.04 6.81
C VAL A 301 10.43 -24.85 5.93
N GLU A 302 11.52 -24.94 5.17
CA GLU A 302 11.95 -23.82 4.30
C GLU A 302 10.93 -23.54 3.20
N LYS A 303 10.38 -24.58 2.56
CA LYS A 303 9.30 -24.44 1.56
C LYS A 303 8.05 -23.77 2.15
N ARG A 304 7.68 -24.10 3.39
CA ARG A 304 6.58 -23.43 4.10
C ARG A 304 6.88 -21.94 4.28
N ILE A 305 8.04 -21.58 4.81
CA ILE A 305 8.44 -20.16 4.97
C ILE A 305 8.44 -19.42 3.62
N GLN A 306 9.04 -20.01 2.59
CA GLN A 306 9.10 -19.45 1.24
C GLN A 306 7.70 -19.22 0.66
N LEU A 307 6.76 -20.16 0.84
CA LEU A 307 5.36 -19.99 0.43
C LEU A 307 4.71 -18.78 1.10
N PHE A 308 4.70 -18.71 2.43
CA PHE A 308 4.09 -17.56 3.14
C PHE A 308 4.72 -16.22 2.69
N ALA A 309 6.04 -16.17 2.51
CA ALA A 309 6.72 -14.98 1.99
C ALA A 309 6.37 -14.64 0.53
N LEU A 310 6.14 -15.63 -0.33
CA LEU A 310 5.70 -15.45 -1.73
C LEU A 310 4.25 -14.99 -1.86
N TYR A 311 3.41 -15.19 -0.84
CA TYR A 311 2.02 -14.71 -0.79
C TYR A 311 1.80 -13.52 0.14
N GLY A 312 2.85 -12.81 0.54
CA GLY A 312 2.70 -11.51 1.21
C GLY A 312 2.44 -11.56 2.72
N TRP A 313 2.68 -12.70 3.35
CA TRP A 313 2.47 -12.90 4.78
C TRP A 313 3.73 -12.62 5.60
N TYR A 314 3.54 -11.97 6.75
CA TYR A 314 4.52 -11.73 7.79
C TYR A 314 4.17 -12.57 9.02
N GLY A 315 5.17 -13.08 9.75
CA GLY A 315 4.97 -13.86 10.97
C GLY A 315 4.92 -13.00 12.24
N GLU A 316 3.98 -13.31 13.13
CA GLU A 316 3.85 -12.73 14.47
C GLU A 316 3.71 -13.85 15.51
N ASP A 317 4.68 -13.99 16.43
CA ASP A 317 4.54 -14.92 17.55
C ASP A 317 3.93 -14.22 18.78
N ARG A 318 2.81 -14.74 19.28
CA ARG A 318 2.17 -14.30 20.53
C ARG A 318 2.28 -15.38 21.62
N GLY A 319 3.38 -16.14 21.58
CA GLY A 319 3.69 -17.22 22.51
C GLY A 319 2.77 -18.44 22.31
N LYS A 320 1.60 -18.42 22.95
CA LYS A 320 0.59 -19.50 22.87
C LYS A 320 0.00 -19.67 21.47
N TYR A 321 -0.04 -18.59 20.70
CA TYR A 321 -0.61 -18.55 19.37
C TYR A 321 0.38 -17.91 18.40
N SER A 322 0.48 -18.45 17.20
CA SER A 322 1.17 -17.79 16.09
C SER A 322 0.17 -17.37 15.04
N ILE A 323 0.40 -16.18 14.52
CA ILE A 323 -0.46 -15.49 13.57
C ILE A 323 0.43 -15.13 12.38
N VAL A 324 -0.15 -15.15 11.18
CA VAL A 324 0.42 -14.39 10.07
C VAL A 324 -0.44 -13.18 9.78
N GLU A 325 0.21 -12.07 9.42
CA GLU A 325 -0.46 -10.83 9.03
C GLU A 325 -0.03 -10.36 7.63
N CYS A 326 -0.95 -9.71 6.91
CA CYS A 326 -0.62 -9.00 5.69
C CYS A 326 -0.52 -7.50 5.99
N HIS A 327 0.63 -6.88 5.74
CA HIS A 327 0.80 -5.43 5.99
C HIS A 327 0.05 -4.52 5.02
N GLN A 328 -0.49 -5.06 3.92
CA GLN A 328 -1.24 -4.29 2.92
C GLN A 328 -2.74 -4.20 3.24
N CYS A 329 -3.38 -5.30 3.65
CA CYS A 329 -4.82 -5.33 3.99
C CYS A 329 -5.10 -5.54 5.49
N HIS A 330 -4.06 -5.66 6.32
CA HIS A 330 -4.12 -5.88 7.77
C HIS A 330 -4.90 -7.11 8.21
N GLN A 331 -5.10 -8.06 7.30
CA GLN A 331 -5.68 -9.36 7.63
C GLN A 331 -4.75 -10.13 8.55
N LYS A 332 -5.32 -10.74 9.60
CA LYS A 332 -4.63 -11.65 10.52
C LYS A 332 -5.23 -13.04 10.40
N THR A 333 -4.37 -14.05 10.37
CA THR A 333 -4.75 -15.46 10.23
C THR A 333 -4.04 -16.29 11.30
N GLY A 334 -4.83 -16.89 12.20
CA GLY A 334 -4.32 -17.76 13.25
C GLY A 334 -3.88 -19.12 12.70
N LEU A 335 -2.62 -19.50 12.89
CA LEU A 335 -2.07 -20.72 12.28
C LEU A 335 -2.57 -22.00 12.95
N TRP A 336 -2.92 -21.94 14.24
CA TRP A 336 -3.43 -23.07 15.02
C TRP A 336 -4.68 -23.73 14.42
N MET A 337 -5.42 -23.00 13.60
CA MET A 337 -6.65 -23.43 12.93
C MET A 337 -6.40 -24.38 11.75
N TYR A 338 -5.14 -24.46 11.29
CA TYR A 338 -4.73 -25.17 10.08
C TYR A 338 -3.70 -26.28 10.37
N LEU A 339 -3.51 -26.64 11.64
CA LEU A 339 -2.60 -27.71 12.07
C LEU A 339 -3.26 -29.10 12.09
N GLY A 340 -4.59 -29.17 11.96
CA GLY A 340 -5.35 -30.43 12.02
C GLY A 340 -5.66 -31.02 10.64
N GLU A 341 -5.98 -32.31 10.61
CA GLU A 341 -6.39 -33.00 9.38
C GLU A 341 -7.64 -32.36 8.75
N GLY A 342 -7.71 -32.35 7.42
CA GLY A 342 -8.85 -31.81 6.65
C GLY A 342 -8.95 -30.28 6.63
N THR A 343 -8.20 -29.56 7.45
CA THR A 343 -8.15 -28.08 7.43
C THR A 343 -7.19 -27.58 6.35
N LYS A 344 -7.60 -26.59 5.54
CA LYS A 344 -6.75 -26.02 4.49
C LYS A 344 -6.74 -24.50 4.51
N LEU A 345 -5.55 -23.93 4.40
CA LEU A 345 -5.30 -22.49 4.27
C LEU A 345 -4.89 -22.18 2.84
N ASP A 346 -5.73 -21.46 2.10
CA ASP A 346 -5.34 -20.87 0.83
C ASP A 346 -4.61 -19.55 1.07
N LEU A 347 -3.34 -19.49 0.67
CA LEU A 347 -2.45 -18.37 0.94
C LEU A 347 -2.78 -17.09 0.15
N ALA A 348 -3.55 -17.19 -0.94
CA ALA A 348 -4.03 -16.05 -1.70
C ALA A 348 -5.45 -15.64 -1.26
N GLU A 349 -6.36 -16.60 -1.16
CA GLU A 349 -7.78 -16.41 -0.79
C GLU A 349 -8.01 -16.10 0.70
N ALA A 350 -6.98 -16.19 1.54
CA ALA A 350 -7.02 -15.74 2.93
C ALA A 350 -6.78 -14.23 3.11
N HIS A 351 -6.38 -13.49 2.07
CA HIS A 351 -6.32 -12.02 2.10
C HIS A 351 -7.73 -11.41 2.06
N ARG A 352 -7.87 -10.12 2.44
CA ARG A 352 -9.12 -9.38 2.18
C ARG A 352 -9.35 -9.18 0.69
N VAL A 353 -10.61 -9.09 0.28
CA VAL A 353 -11.02 -8.91 -1.12
C VAL A 353 -10.38 -7.68 -1.78
N HIS A 354 -10.17 -6.59 -1.04
CA HIS A 354 -9.54 -5.37 -1.52
C HIS A 354 -7.99 -5.42 -1.55
N CYS A 355 -7.37 -6.49 -1.04
CA CYS A 355 -5.92 -6.55 -0.86
C CYS A 355 -5.19 -6.60 -2.22
N PRO A 356 -4.12 -5.82 -2.46
CA PRO A 356 -3.23 -5.96 -3.62
C PRO A 356 -2.72 -7.37 -3.93
N TRP A 357 -2.61 -8.22 -2.91
CA TRP A 357 -2.23 -9.63 -3.09
C TRP A 357 -3.35 -10.48 -3.71
N LEU A 358 -4.61 -10.05 -3.69
CA LEU A 358 -5.76 -10.78 -4.22
C LEU A 358 -6.46 -10.01 -5.36
N ASN A 359 -6.62 -8.70 -5.22
CA ASN A 359 -7.30 -7.83 -6.17
C ASN A 359 -6.40 -7.44 -7.36
N PRO A 360 -6.72 -7.87 -8.60
CA PRO A 360 -6.00 -7.43 -9.79
C PRO A 360 -6.18 -5.94 -10.10
N GLU A 361 -7.33 -5.34 -9.78
CA GLU A 361 -7.67 -3.95 -10.16
C GLU A 361 -6.75 -2.95 -9.47
N SER A 362 -6.45 -3.19 -8.18
CA SER A 362 -5.49 -2.38 -7.40
C SER A 362 -4.06 -2.41 -7.94
N GLN A 363 -3.75 -3.31 -8.90
CA GLN A 363 -2.39 -3.57 -9.40
C GLN A 363 -2.33 -3.58 -10.94
N GLY A 364 -3.26 -2.90 -11.63
CA GLY A 364 -3.22 -2.76 -13.09
C GLY A 364 -3.58 -4.03 -13.88
N GLY A 365 -4.36 -4.94 -13.28
CA GLY A 365 -4.96 -6.10 -13.94
C GLY A 365 -4.40 -7.47 -13.55
N ARG A 366 -3.44 -7.57 -12.61
CA ARG A 366 -2.95 -8.84 -12.04
C ARG A 366 -2.56 -8.70 -10.57
N PRO A 367 -2.94 -9.63 -9.67
CA PRO A 367 -2.58 -9.55 -8.26
C PRO A 367 -1.06 -9.70 -8.04
N ILE A 368 -0.55 -9.21 -6.91
CA ILE A 368 0.90 -9.19 -6.62
C ILE A 368 1.53 -10.59 -6.73
N TRP A 369 0.91 -11.65 -6.19
CA TRP A 369 1.53 -12.99 -6.21
C TRP A 369 1.81 -13.46 -7.64
N GLU A 370 0.92 -13.15 -8.58
CA GLU A 370 1.06 -13.57 -9.98
C GLU A 370 2.16 -12.79 -10.68
N GLN A 371 2.20 -11.47 -10.45
CA GLN A 371 3.28 -10.60 -10.96
C GLN A 371 4.64 -11.03 -10.40
N LEU A 372 4.71 -11.30 -9.10
CA LEU A 372 5.90 -11.76 -8.40
C LEU A 372 6.42 -13.08 -8.96
N GLN A 373 5.57 -14.12 -9.06
CA GLN A 373 5.94 -15.40 -9.66
C GLN A 373 6.42 -15.23 -11.10
N LYS A 374 5.74 -14.40 -11.91
CA LYS A 374 6.14 -14.12 -13.30
C LYS A 374 7.51 -13.44 -13.38
N ARG A 375 7.82 -12.49 -12.49
CA ARG A 375 9.13 -11.83 -12.42
C ARG A 375 10.24 -12.79 -11.99
N LEU A 376 9.99 -13.63 -10.99
CA LEU A 376 10.93 -14.68 -10.58
C LEU A 376 11.21 -15.66 -11.74
N LEU A 377 10.18 -16.16 -12.42
CA LEU A 377 10.34 -17.06 -13.57
C LEU A 377 11.08 -16.42 -14.76
N ASN A 378 10.91 -15.12 -14.99
CA ASN A 378 11.69 -14.39 -15.99
C ASN A 378 13.17 -14.30 -15.60
N ARG A 379 13.48 -13.98 -14.33
CA ARG A 379 14.85 -13.94 -13.81
C ARG A 379 15.58 -15.29 -14.01
N ILE A 380 14.90 -16.43 -13.80
CA ILE A 380 15.48 -17.77 -14.08
C ILE A 380 15.87 -17.92 -15.56
N ARG A 381 15.05 -17.41 -16.50
CA ARG A 381 15.35 -17.47 -17.93
C ARG A 381 16.55 -16.59 -18.27
N GLU A 382 16.55 -15.35 -17.79
CA GLU A 382 17.59 -14.35 -18.02
C GLU A 382 18.97 -14.82 -17.50
N THR A 383 19.03 -15.45 -16.32
CA THR A 383 20.27 -16.04 -15.80
C THR A 383 20.71 -17.27 -16.59
N THR A 384 19.76 -18.14 -16.98
CA THR A 384 20.06 -19.33 -17.79
C THR A 384 20.61 -18.94 -19.17
N THR A 385 20.01 -17.95 -19.85
CA THR A 385 20.49 -17.47 -21.15
C THR A 385 21.82 -16.75 -21.05
N SER A 386 22.05 -15.96 -19.99
CA SER A 386 23.34 -15.29 -19.79
C SER A 386 24.47 -16.31 -19.61
N SER A 387 24.21 -17.40 -18.87
CA SER A 387 25.18 -18.48 -18.64
C SER A 387 25.55 -19.28 -19.89
N THR A 388 24.68 -19.32 -20.93
CA THR A 388 25.00 -20.02 -22.19
C THR A 388 25.92 -19.24 -23.12
N TYR A 389 26.08 -17.92 -22.92
CA TYR A 389 26.97 -17.09 -23.74
C TYR A 389 28.34 -16.82 -23.11
N THR A 390 28.63 -17.39 -21.93
CA THR A 390 29.90 -17.15 -21.19
C THR A 390 30.91 -18.30 -21.28
N THR A 391 30.64 -19.35 -22.07
CA THR A 391 31.51 -20.54 -22.16
C THR A 391 31.83 -20.92 -23.61
N GLU A 392 32.24 -19.94 -24.42
CA GLU A 392 33.12 -20.20 -25.57
C GLU A 392 33.87 -18.91 -25.93
N SER A 393 35.17 -18.89 -25.64
CA SER A 393 36.07 -17.79 -25.98
C SER A 393 36.75 -18.08 -27.32
N SER A 394 36.26 -17.45 -28.39
CA SER A 394 36.99 -17.31 -29.66
C SER A 394 36.83 -15.87 -30.19
N GLU A 395 37.87 -15.38 -30.87
CA GLU A 395 38.09 -13.95 -31.14
C GLU A 395 37.01 -13.27 -32.02
N PRO A 396 36.88 -11.93 -31.91
CA PRO A 396 35.83 -11.19 -32.62
C PRO A 396 36.16 -11.03 -34.11
N LEU A 397 35.30 -11.57 -34.96
CA LEU A 397 35.23 -11.18 -36.37
C LEU A 397 34.09 -10.17 -36.55
N GLU A 398 34.42 -8.98 -37.07
CA GLU A 398 33.42 -8.09 -37.64
C GLU A 398 32.69 -8.80 -38.78
N PHE A 399 31.35 -8.84 -38.73
CA PHE A 399 30.56 -9.08 -39.92
C PHE A 399 29.30 -8.23 -39.91
N SER A 400 29.04 -7.59 -41.05
CA SER A 400 28.11 -6.48 -41.22
C SER A 400 26.65 -6.93 -41.37
N ASP A 401 25.76 -5.95 -41.21
CA ASP A 401 24.32 -6.07 -41.45
C ASP A 401 23.98 -6.79 -42.77
N ILE A 402 23.31 -7.93 -42.69
CA ILE A 402 22.55 -8.51 -43.81
C ILE A 402 21.11 -8.77 -43.35
N ARG A 403 20.34 -7.68 -43.21
CA ARG A 403 18.88 -7.76 -43.35
C ARG A 403 18.55 -7.76 -44.86
N PRO A 404 17.99 -8.84 -45.43
CA PRO A 404 17.49 -8.78 -46.80
C PRO A 404 16.31 -7.80 -46.87
N PRO A 405 16.25 -6.90 -47.87
CA PRO A 405 15.13 -5.98 -48.02
C PRO A 405 13.88 -6.74 -48.49
N SER A 406 12.97 -7.03 -47.57
CA SER A 406 11.61 -7.47 -47.88
C SER A 406 10.94 -6.43 -48.77
N SER A 407 10.68 -6.76 -50.04
CA SER A 407 10.07 -5.82 -50.97
C SER A 407 8.61 -5.55 -50.58
N ALA A 408 8.09 -4.37 -50.92
CA ALA A 408 6.68 -4.04 -50.68
C ALA A 408 5.72 -5.02 -51.42
N ALA A 409 6.17 -5.60 -52.54
CA ALA A 409 5.40 -6.57 -53.32
C ALA A 409 5.21 -7.92 -52.59
N ASP A 410 6.20 -8.36 -51.81
CA ASP A 410 6.10 -9.59 -51.01
C ASP A 410 5.08 -9.45 -49.88
N SER A 411 5.06 -8.27 -49.25
CA SER A 411 4.06 -7.90 -48.24
C SER A 411 2.64 -7.87 -48.83
N GLU A 412 2.48 -7.28 -50.01
CA GLU A 412 1.18 -7.20 -50.69
C GLU A 412 0.67 -8.58 -51.16
N GLN A 413 1.56 -9.49 -51.59
CA GLN A 413 1.19 -10.88 -51.87
C GLN A 413 0.78 -11.64 -50.60
N ALA A 414 1.47 -11.42 -49.47
CA ALA A 414 1.12 -12.03 -48.20
C ALA A 414 -0.28 -11.59 -47.74
N ASP A 415 -0.60 -10.29 -47.83
CA ASP A 415 -1.92 -9.78 -47.47
C ASP A 415 -3.02 -10.19 -48.46
N LYS A 416 -2.75 -10.27 -49.77
CA LYS A 416 -3.68 -10.87 -50.75
C LYS A 416 -3.99 -12.34 -50.40
N LYS A 417 -2.99 -13.14 -50.00
CA LYS A 417 -3.22 -14.52 -49.49
C LYS A 417 -4.02 -14.53 -48.18
N ARG A 418 -3.77 -13.58 -47.27
CA ARG A 418 -4.48 -13.45 -45.98
C ARG A 418 -5.95 -13.08 -46.17
N MET A 419 -6.25 -12.11 -47.04
CA MET A 419 -7.61 -11.68 -47.39
C MET A 419 -8.38 -12.74 -48.19
N SER A 420 -7.69 -13.51 -49.04
CA SER A 420 -8.27 -14.68 -49.71
C SER A 420 -8.73 -15.75 -48.71
N ARG A 421 -7.89 -16.08 -47.71
CA ARG A 421 -8.23 -17.00 -46.62
C ARG A 421 -9.41 -16.49 -45.79
N LEU A 422 -9.42 -15.19 -45.45
CA LEU A 422 -10.51 -14.56 -44.71
C LEU A 422 -11.85 -14.62 -45.47
N ARG A 423 -11.85 -14.27 -46.76
CA ARG A 423 -13.05 -14.36 -47.62
C ARG A 423 -13.56 -15.80 -47.75
N LYS A 424 -12.66 -16.79 -47.84
CA LYS A 424 -13.03 -18.21 -47.88
C LYS A 424 -13.67 -18.67 -46.56
N ALA A 425 -13.14 -18.23 -45.41
CA ALA A 425 -13.72 -18.49 -44.10
C ALA A 425 -15.09 -17.81 -43.89
N MET A 426 -15.25 -16.55 -44.29
CA MET A 426 -16.55 -15.86 -44.20
C MET A 426 -17.61 -16.51 -45.11
N LYS A 427 -17.21 -17.05 -46.28
CA LYS A 427 -18.12 -17.77 -47.17
C LYS A 427 -18.61 -19.11 -46.60
N SER A 428 -17.85 -19.76 -45.71
CA SER A 428 -18.31 -20.94 -44.96
C SER A 428 -19.25 -20.64 -43.78
N PHE A 429 -19.38 -19.37 -43.35
CA PHE A 429 -20.26 -18.96 -42.23
C PHE A 429 -21.61 -18.34 -42.65
N GLY A 430 -21.98 -18.41 -43.94
CA GLY A 430 -23.40 -18.47 -44.35
C GLY A 430 -24.27 -17.21 -44.24
N GLY A 431 -23.71 -16.00 -44.11
CA GLY A 431 -24.49 -14.75 -44.08
C GLY A 431 -24.59 -14.04 -45.44
N LYS A 432 -25.78 -14.00 -46.06
CA LYS A 432 -26.03 -13.16 -47.25
C LYS A 432 -26.12 -11.67 -46.86
N MET A 433 -25.16 -10.84 -47.26
CA MET A 433 -25.40 -9.40 -47.36
C MET A 433 -26.37 -9.13 -48.52
N LYS A 434 -27.42 -8.34 -48.26
CA LYS A 434 -28.21 -7.71 -49.33
C LYS A 434 -27.33 -6.69 -50.06
N LYS A 435 -27.67 -6.45 -51.34
CA LYS A 435 -26.99 -5.47 -52.22
C LYS A 435 -27.05 -4.07 -51.65
#